data_AF-A0A4Y2P5V2-F1
#
_entry.id   AF-A0A4Y2P5V2-F1
#
_cell.length_a   1.000
_cell.length_b   1.000
_cell.length_c   1.000
_cell.angle_alpha   90.00
_cell.angle_beta   90.00
_cell.angle_gamma   90.00
#
_symmetry.space_group_name_H-M   'P 1'
#
loop_
_entity.id
_entity.type
_entity.pdbx_description
1 polymer ?
#
loop_
_entity_poly.entity_id
_entity_poly.type
_entity_poly.pdbx_seq_one_letter_code
_entity_poly.pdbx_strand_id
1 'polypeptide(L)'
;MDDFIYIWRMAGKLRQKMRNQARKVLLVLDNATCHAHGAQLKNVKLLILPPNTTSKLQPLDHGVIKCFKMEYRQCALRHVIARVDGCESASEFSKKISVSDALDWIKIS
;
A
#
# COMPACT_ATOMS: atom_id res chain seq x y z
N MET A 1 -4.65 4.23 -17.45
CA MET A 1 -6.06 4.64 -17.30
C MET A 1 -6.76 3.82 -16.20
N ASP A 2 -6.28 2.61 -15.89
CA ASP A 2 -6.87 1.69 -14.91
C ASP A 2 -6.72 2.09 -13.43
N ASP A 3 -5.64 2.75 -13.05
CA ASP A 3 -5.38 3.11 -11.64
C ASP A 3 -6.44 4.04 -11.05
N PHE A 4 -6.97 4.96 -11.86
CA PHE A 4 -8.03 5.88 -11.47
C PHE A 4 -9.32 5.13 -11.09
N ILE A 5 -9.70 4.14 -11.89
CA ILE A 5 -10.92 3.34 -11.67
C ILE A 5 -10.79 2.56 -10.36
N TYR A 6 -9.60 2.03 -10.07
CA TYR A 6 -9.38 1.20 -8.89
C TYR A 6 -9.52 2.00 -7.59
N ILE A 7 -8.93 3.21 -7.54
CA ILE A 7 -9.01 4.10 -6.37
C ILE A 7 -10.47 4.46 -6.06
N TRP A 8 -11.24 4.86 -7.09
CA TRP A 8 -12.65 5.21 -6.92
C TRP A 8 -13.52 4.02 -6.50
N ARG A 9 -13.22 2.81 -6.98
CA ARG A 9 -13.89 1.59 -6.54
C ARG A 9 -13.64 1.31 -5.05
N MET A 10 -12.41 1.47 -4.58
CA MET A 10 -12.08 1.30 -3.15
C MET A 10 -12.76 2.38 -2.29
N ALA A 11 -12.72 3.64 -2.72
CA ALA A 11 -13.39 4.75 -2.03
C ALA A 11 -14.91 4.52 -1.95
N GLY A 12 -15.53 3.97 -3.00
CA GLY A 12 -16.93 3.54 -3.01
C GLY A 12 -17.24 2.47 -1.96
N LYS A 13 -16.42 1.41 -1.89
CA LYS A 13 -16.55 0.36 -0.87
C LYS A 13 -16.39 0.92 0.55
N LEU A 14 -15.40 1.78 0.77
CA LEU A 14 -15.18 2.44 2.06
C LEU A 14 -16.39 3.28 2.48
N ARG A 15 -16.93 4.09 1.56
CA ARG A 15 -18.14 4.89 1.79
C ARG A 15 -19.32 4.03 2.22
N GLN A 16 -19.58 2.93 1.52
CA GLN A 16 -20.68 2.02 1.86
C GLN A 16 -20.49 1.42 3.25
N LYS A 17 -19.27 0.96 3.57
CA LYS A 17 -18.94 0.42 4.89
C LYS A 17 -19.15 1.46 6.00
N MET A 18 -18.65 2.69 5.81
CA MET A 18 -18.80 3.76 6.80
C MET A 18 -20.27 4.17 6.97
N ARG A 19 -21.05 4.18 5.88
CA ARG A 19 -22.50 4.43 5.94
C ARG A 19 -23.24 3.35 6.74
N ASN A 20 -22.95 2.07 6.47
CA ASN A 20 -23.55 0.95 7.19
C ASN A 20 -23.20 0.98 8.69
N GLN A 21 -22.01 1.51 9.03
CA GLN A 21 -21.57 1.66 10.41
C GLN A 21 -21.98 2.99 11.05
N ALA A 22 -22.72 3.86 10.34
CA ALA A 22 -23.05 5.21 10.78
C ALA A 22 -21.84 6.06 11.21
N ARG A 23 -20.67 5.82 10.61
CA ARG A 23 -19.41 6.54 10.92
C ARG A 23 -19.14 7.65 9.92
N LYS A 24 -18.55 8.74 10.41
CA LYS A 24 -17.93 9.79 9.59
C LYS A 24 -16.43 9.68 9.75
N VAL A 25 -15.70 9.63 8.63
CA VAL A 25 -14.23 9.50 8.64
C VAL A 25 -13.57 10.54 7.76
N LEU A 26 -12.31 10.84 8.06
CA LEU A 26 -11.44 11.68 7.24
C LEU A 26 -10.47 10.77 6.48
N LEU A 27 -10.44 10.88 5.15
CA LEU A 27 -9.47 10.21 4.31
C LEU A 27 -8.42 11.24 3.86
N VAL A 28 -7.19 11.03 4.30
CA VAL A 28 -6.04 11.89 3.98
C VAL A 28 -5.35 11.34 2.73
N LEU A 29 -5.27 12.16 1.68
CA LEU A 29 -4.71 11.82 0.38
C LEU A 29 -3.55 12.76 0.04
N ASP A 30 -2.60 12.27 -0.75
CA ASP A 30 -1.56 13.12 -1.33
C ASP A 30 -2.12 13.96 -2.49
N ASN A 31 -1.31 14.90 -2.97
CA ASN A 31 -1.68 15.80 -4.07
C ASN A 31 -1.56 15.15 -5.47
N ALA A 32 -1.71 13.83 -5.58
CA ALA A 32 -1.66 13.16 -6.88
C ALA A 32 -2.81 13.64 -7.78
N THR A 33 -2.55 13.83 -9.08
CA THR A 33 -3.55 14.34 -10.05
C THR A 33 -4.77 13.43 -10.16
N CYS A 34 -4.63 12.15 -9.82
CA CYS A 34 -5.75 11.21 -9.76
C CYS A 34 -6.76 11.47 -8.65
N HIS A 35 -6.37 12.22 -7.62
CA HIS A 35 -7.24 12.62 -6.52
C HIS A 35 -7.96 13.95 -6.77
N ALA A 36 -7.54 14.72 -7.78
CA ALA A 36 -8.08 16.06 -8.07
C ALA A 36 -9.57 16.05 -8.45
N HIS A 37 -10.10 14.93 -8.95
CA HIS A 37 -11.50 14.78 -9.35
C HIS A 37 -12.43 14.44 -8.17
N GLY A 38 -12.12 14.97 -6.98
CA GLY A 38 -12.71 14.60 -5.69
C GLY A 38 -14.23 14.43 -5.70
N ALA A 39 -14.71 13.17 -5.77
CA ALA A 39 -16.12 12.86 -5.57
C ALA A 39 -16.52 13.19 -4.13
N GLN A 40 -17.68 13.82 -3.96
CA GLN A 40 -18.27 14.05 -2.64
C GLN A 40 -18.81 12.72 -2.08
N LEU A 41 -18.24 12.27 -0.95
CA LEU A 41 -18.66 11.06 -0.25
C LEU A 41 -19.38 11.45 1.04
N LYS A 42 -20.68 11.15 1.17
CA LYS A 42 -21.54 11.60 2.31
C LYS A 42 -21.00 11.27 3.73
N ASN A 43 -20.17 10.24 3.87
CA ASN A 43 -19.64 9.75 5.15
C ASN A 43 -18.10 9.76 5.21
N VAL A 44 -17.43 10.24 4.15
CA VAL A 44 -15.97 10.28 4.05
C VAL A 44 -15.59 11.68 3.59
N LYS A 45 -14.96 12.46 4.47
CA LYS A 45 -14.38 13.74 4.08
C LYS A 45 -13.01 13.48 3.48
N LEU A 46 -12.73 14.05 2.31
CA LEU A 46 -11.40 13.98 1.71
C LEU A 46 -10.57 15.19 2.18
N LEU A 47 -9.34 14.93 2.61
CA LEU A 47 -8.32 15.95 2.87
C LEU A 47 -7.15 15.68 1.92
N ILE A 48 -6.99 16.54 0.92
CA ILE A 48 -5.84 16.50 0.01
C ILE A 48 -4.74 17.35 0.64
N LEU A 49 -3.57 16.76 0.85
CA LEU A 49 -2.42 17.44 1.42
C LEU A 49 -1.80 18.42 0.41
N PRO A 50 -1.22 19.55 0.86
CA PRO A 50 -0.51 20.46 -0.03
C PRO A 50 0.67 19.77 -0.75
N PRO A 51 1.10 20.29 -1.91
CA PRO A 51 2.30 19.81 -2.59
C PRO A 51 3.51 19.74 -1.64
N ASN A 52 4.37 18.72 -1.81
CA ASN A 52 5.62 18.53 -1.05
C ASN A 52 5.47 18.34 0.47
N THR A 53 4.26 18.02 0.96
CA THR A 53 4.03 17.76 2.39
C THR A 53 3.81 16.28 2.72
N THR A 54 3.67 15.42 1.71
CA THR A 54 3.32 14.00 1.88
C THR A 54 4.28 13.26 2.80
N SER A 55 5.59 13.46 2.62
CA SER A 55 6.63 12.83 3.46
C SER A 55 6.58 13.22 4.94
N LYS A 56 5.96 14.36 5.28
CA LYS A 56 5.85 14.87 6.65
C LYS A 56 4.46 14.72 7.26
N LEU A 57 3.41 14.63 6.45
CA LEU A 57 2.03 14.68 6.93
C LEU A 57 1.24 13.42 6.61
N GLN A 58 1.62 12.67 5.58
CA GLN A 58 0.91 11.46 5.20
C GLN A 58 1.42 10.28 6.03
N PRO A 59 0.57 9.64 6.86
CA PRO A 59 0.99 8.52 7.69
C PRO A 59 1.60 7.35 6.90
N LEU A 60 1.15 7.16 5.65
CA LEU A 60 1.69 6.13 4.75
C LEU A 60 3.19 6.34 4.50
N ASP A 61 3.57 7.54 4.06
CA ASP A 61 4.97 7.91 3.84
C ASP A 61 5.76 8.02 5.15
N HIS A 62 5.10 8.39 6.25
CA HIS A 62 5.76 8.65 7.53
C HIS A 62 6.25 7.39 8.26
N GLY A 63 5.79 6.20 7.88
CA GLY A 63 6.27 4.98 8.53
C GLY A 63 5.66 3.70 8.01
N VAL A 64 4.40 3.71 7.58
CA VAL A 64 3.73 2.47 7.15
C VAL A 64 4.46 1.84 5.97
N ILE A 65 4.81 2.62 4.94
CA ILE A 65 5.58 2.14 3.79
C ILE A 65 6.96 1.64 4.21
N LYS A 66 7.62 2.33 5.14
CA LYS A 66 8.93 1.94 5.66
C LYS A 66 8.85 0.59 6.38
N CYS A 67 7.91 0.42 7.30
CA CYS A 67 7.69 -0.83 8.04
C CYS A 67 7.34 -1.97 7.09
N PHE A 68 6.42 -1.73 6.14
CA PHE A 68 6.05 -2.72 5.14
C PHE A 68 7.24 -3.17 4.28
N LYS A 69 8.05 -2.23 3.78
CA LYS A 69 9.27 -2.55 3.02
C LYS A 69 10.28 -3.31 3.87
N MET A 70 10.38 -3.00 5.15
CA MET A 70 11.27 -3.70 6.08
C MET A 70 10.85 -5.16 6.23
N GLU A 71 9.59 -5.43 6.54
CA GLU A 71 9.05 -6.79 6.69
C GLU A 71 9.21 -7.60 5.39
N TYR A 72 8.80 -7.03 4.26
CA TYR A 72 8.98 -7.66 2.95
C TYR A 72 10.44 -8.06 2.69
N ARG A 73 11.39 -7.15 2.97
CA ARG A 73 12.82 -7.43 2.78
C ARG A 73 13.35 -8.50 3.73
N GLN A 74 12.88 -8.52 4.98
CA GLN A 74 13.26 -9.57 5.92
C GLN A 74 12.81 -10.95 5.42
N CYS A 75 11.56 -11.07 4.95
CA CYS A 75 11.05 -12.31 4.38
C CYS A 75 11.82 -12.74 3.14
N ALA A 76 12.11 -11.81 2.22
CA ALA A 76 12.91 -12.08 1.04
C ALA A 76 14.33 -12.59 1.39
N LEU A 77 14.99 -11.96 2.36
CA LEU A 77 16.32 -12.38 2.81
C LEU A 77 16.31 -13.76 3.46
N ARG A 78 15.34 -14.04 4.36
CA ARG A 78 15.19 -15.38 4.96
C ARG A 78 14.98 -16.44 3.88
N HIS A 79 14.18 -16.13 2.86
CA HIS A 79 13.90 -17.03 1.76
C HIS A 79 15.15 -17.36 0.92
N VAL A 80 16.01 -16.35 0.70
CA VAL A 80 17.31 -16.51 0.00
C VAL A 80 18.29 -17.33 0.82
N ILE A 81 18.47 -16.99 2.11
CA ILE A 81 19.41 -17.68 3.00
C ILE A 81 19.07 -19.18 3.10
N ALA A 82 17.79 -19.53 3.23
CA ALA A 82 17.33 -20.91 3.33
C ALA A 82 17.63 -21.79 2.10
N ARG A 83 18.10 -21.22 0.99
CA ARG A 83 18.35 -21.92 -0.27
C ARG A 83 19.77 -21.75 -0.81
N VAL A 84 20.62 -21.03 -0.09
CA VAL A 84 21.99 -20.75 -0.53
C VAL A 84 22.93 -21.96 -0.36
N ASP A 85 22.49 -23.02 0.31
CA ASP A 85 23.31 -24.21 0.63
C ASP A 85 23.60 -25.14 -0.57
N GLY A 86 23.25 -24.76 -1.79
CA GLY A 86 23.39 -25.60 -3.00
C GLY A 86 23.95 -24.86 -4.21
N CYS A 87 25.21 -24.44 -4.17
CA CYS A 87 26.04 -23.99 -5.31
C CYS A 87 25.55 -22.82 -6.20
N GLU A 88 24.33 -22.30 -6.05
CA GLU A 88 23.85 -21.09 -6.74
C GLU A 88 24.08 -19.82 -5.91
N SER A 89 24.33 -18.70 -6.58
CA SER A 89 24.57 -17.41 -5.92
C SER A 89 23.27 -16.80 -5.37
N ALA A 90 23.35 -16.03 -4.28
CA ALA A 90 22.21 -15.27 -3.73
C ALA A 90 21.53 -14.35 -4.78
N SER A 91 22.32 -13.87 -5.74
CA SER A 91 21.87 -13.09 -6.91
C SER A 91 20.89 -13.87 -7.79
N GLU A 92 21.18 -15.13 -8.11
CA GLU A 92 20.34 -15.97 -8.96
C GLU A 92 19.02 -16.30 -8.27
N PHE A 93 19.08 -16.59 -6.97
CA PHE A 93 17.88 -16.90 -6.22
C PHE A 93 16.94 -15.70 -6.06
N SER A 94 17.50 -14.51 -5.85
CA SER A 94 16.72 -13.27 -5.76
C SER A 94 15.84 -13.01 -7.00
N LYS A 95 16.31 -13.45 -8.17
CA LYS A 95 15.59 -13.33 -9.45
C LYS A 95 14.47 -14.37 -9.62
N LYS A 96 14.51 -15.46 -8.86
CA LYS A 96 13.49 -16.52 -8.88
C LYS A 96 12.29 -16.24 -7.97
N ILE A 97 12.37 -15.21 -7.12
CA ILE A 97 11.27 -14.77 -6.26
C ILE A 97 10.12 -14.27 -7.14
N SER A 98 8.98 -14.96 -7.08
CA SER A 98 7.78 -14.56 -7.80
C SER A 98 6.94 -13.55 -7.01
N VAL A 99 6.01 -12.89 -7.69
CA VAL A 99 5.00 -12.04 -7.02
C VAL A 99 4.12 -12.89 -6.10
N SER A 100 3.87 -14.16 -6.42
CA SER A 100 3.10 -15.05 -5.54
C SER A 100 3.82 -15.29 -4.21
N ASP A 101 5.13 -15.55 -4.25
CA ASP A 101 5.94 -15.74 -3.04
C ASP A 101 5.87 -14.49 -2.15
N ALA A 102 6.03 -13.31 -2.77
CA ALA A 102 5.93 -12.04 -2.07
C ALA A 102 4.54 -11.84 -1.42
N LEU A 103 3.46 -12.17 -2.14
CA LEU A 103 2.09 -12.06 -1.62
C LEU A 103 1.86 -13.00 -0.43
N ASP A 104 2.41 -14.21 -0.46
CA ASP A 104 2.25 -15.16 0.63
C ASP A 104 3.02 -14.73 1.89
N TRP A 105 4.17 -14.06 1.75
CA TRP A 105 4.88 -13.49 2.90
C TRP A 105 4.10 -12.39 3.60
N ILE A 106 3.38 -11.57 2.84
CA ILE A 106 2.63 -10.43 3.37
C ILE A 106 1.31 -10.88 4.03
N LYS A 107 0.71 -11.98 3.58
CA LYS A 107 -0.55 -12.51 4.15
C LYS A 107 -0.41 -13.10 5.56
N ILE A 108 0.81 -13.48 5.95
CA ILE A 108 1.09 -14.23 7.18
C ILE A 108 1.53 -13.32 8.34
N SER A 109 1.81 -12.04 8.07
CA SER A 109 2.17 -11.01 9.08
C SER A 109 0.95 -10.39 9.77
#